data_AF-A0A973D4M6-F1
#
_entry.id   AF-A0A973D4M6-F1
#
_cell.length_a   1.000
_cell.length_b   1.000
_cell.length_c   1.000
_cell.angle_alpha   90.00
_cell.angle_beta   90.00
_cell.angle_gamma   90.00
#
_symmetry.space_group_name_H-M   'P 1'
#
loop_
_entity.id
_entity.type
_entity.pdbx_description
1 polymer ?
#
loop_
_entity_poly.entity_id
_entity_poly.type
_entity_poly.pdbx_seq_one_letter_code
_entity_poly.pdbx_strand_id
1 'polypeptide(L)' 'EFEAPTVALPRVDLEGAVVDGMMATVLDLPGQPDTGLLGMDFLGKFRIDLDVERGWLLLEPR' A
#
# COMPACT_ATOMS: atom_id res chain seq x y z
N GLU A 1 -17.77 19.23 0.03
CA GLU A 1 -16.78 18.24 0.48
C GLU A 1 -15.90 17.88 -0.72
N PHE A 2 -14.61 17.68 -0.53
CA PHE A 2 -13.71 17.22 -1.60
C PHE A 2 -13.63 15.70 -1.49
N GLU A 3 -14.17 14.99 -2.48
CA GLU A 3 -13.96 13.55 -2.63
C GLU A 3 -12.76 13.32 -3.54
N ALA A 4 -11.76 12.63 -3.02
CA ALA A 4 -10.62 12.19 -3.81
C ALA A 4 -11.05 11.03 -4.73
N PRO A 5 -10.62 11.02 -6.01
CA PRO A 5 -11.03 9.99 -6.94
C PRO A 5 -10.47 8.62 -6.54
N THR A 6 -11.30 7.58 -6.71
CA THR A 6 -10.89 6.19 -6.54
C THR A 6 -10.57 5.58 -7.90
N VAL A 7 -9.43 4.92 -8.00
CA VAL A 7 -8.95 4.25 -9.22
C VAL A 7 -8.68 2.78 -8.94
N ALA A 8 -8.89 1.93 -9.94
CA ALA A 8 -8.46 0.53 -9.88
C ALA A 8 -6.97 0.44 -10.18
N LEU A 9 -6.21 -0.17 -9.28
CA LEU A 9 -4.85 -0.60 -9.51
C LEU A 9 -4.90 -2.08 -9.91
N PRO A 10 -4.55 -2.41 -11.17
CA PRO A 10 -4.63 -3.79 -11.65
C PRO A 10 -3.68 -4.71 -10.89
N ARG A 11 -2.53 -4.19 -10.47
CA ARG A 11 -1.51 -4.89 -9.69
C ARG A 11 -0.68 -3.91 -8.91
N VAL A 12 -0.37 -4.28 -7.66
CA VAL A 12 0.64 -3.63 -6.83
C VAL A 12 1.68 -4.67 -6.46
N ASP A 13 2.94 -4.32 -6.67
CA ASP A 13 4.10 -5.15 -6.38
C ASP A 13 5.02 -4.37 -5.44
N LEU A 14 5.23 -4.91 -4.25
CA LEU A 14 6.17 -4.39 -3.28
C LEU A 14 7.25 -5.44 -3.03
N GLU A 15 8.36 -5.34 -3.77
CA GLU A 15 9.52 -6.25 -3.65
C GLU A 15 9.12 -7.74 -3.72
N GLY A 16 8.17 -8.08 -4.59
CA GLY A 16 7.65 -9.44 -4.76
C GLY A 16 6.40 -9.77 -3.93
N ALA A 17 5.99 -8.89 -3.01
CA ALA A 17 4.67 -8.96 -2.39
C ALA A 17 3.61 -8.41 -3.36
N VAL A 18 2.95 -9.31 -4.07
CA VAL A 18 2.03 -8.97 -5.16
C VAL A 18 0.58 -9.07 -4.70
N VAL A 19 -0.20 -8.03 -5.01
CA VAL A 19 -1.67 -8.03 -4.89
C VAL A 19 -2.29 -7.51 -6.18
N ASP A 20 -3.22 -8.27 -6.74
CA ASP A 20 -3.96 -7.89 -7.95
C ASP A 20 -5.33 -7.30 -7.60
N GLY A 21 -5.81 -6.40 -8.47
CA GLY A 21 -7.19 -5.90 -8.45
C GLY A 21 -7.59 -5.14 -7.19
N MET A 22 -6.81 -4.12 -6.80
CA MET A 22 -7.11 -3.28 -5.64
C MET A 22 -7.66 -1.90 -6.04
N MET A 23 -8.37 -1.25 -5.13
CA MET A 23 -8.85 0.12 -5.31
C MET A 23 -7.96 1.06 -4.50
N ALA A 24 -7.59 2.20 -5.07
CA ALA A 24 -6.78 3.21 -4.40
C ALA A 24 -7.41 4.60 -4.55
N THR A 25 -7.19 5.44 -3.55
CA THR A 25 -7.61 6.85 -3.56
C THR A 25 -6.42 7.72 -3.96
N VAL A 26 -6.61 8.59 -4.96
CA VAL A 26 -5.55 9.50 -5.43
C VAL A 26 -5.67 10.84 -4.74
N LEU A 27 -4.66 11.19 -3.95
CA LEU A 27 -4.58 12.47 -3.23
C LEU A 27 -3.18 13.04 -3.40
N ASP A 28 -3.09 14.33 -3.71
CA ASP A 28 -1.82 15.06 -3.67
C ASP A 28 -1.43 15.30 -2.20
N LEU A 29 -0.34 14.67 -1.75
CA LEU A 29 0.21 14.89 -0.41
C LEU A 29 1.07 16.16 -0.41
N PRO A 30 0.68 17.22 0.33
CA PRO A 30 1.44 18.47 0.35
C PRO A 30 2.88 18.25 0.82
N GLY A 31 3.85 18.67 0.00
CA GLY A 31 5.28 18.57 0.30
C GLY A 31 5.88 17.17 0.11
N GLN A 32 5.12 16.19 -0.39
CA GLN A 32 5.59 14.82 -0.62
C GLN A 32 5.19 14.34 -2.02
N PRO A 33 5.79 14.90 -3.09
CA PRO A 33 5.62 14.35 -4.42
C PRO A 33 6.12 12.91 -4.46
N ASP A 34 5.51 12.08 -5.31
CA ASP A 34 5.87 10.68 -5.56
C ASP A 34 5.76 9.72 -4.36
N THR A 35 5.15 10.14 -3.26
CA THR A 35 4.88 9.29 -2.10
C THR A 35 3.40 8.92 -2.03
N GLY A 36 3.12 7.67 -1.64
CA GLY A 36 1.77 7.17 -1.37
C GLY A 36 1.70 6.47 -0.02
N LEU A 37 0.48 6.28 0.48
CA LEU A 37 0.22 5.51 1.69
C LEU A 37 -0.30 4.12 1.31
N LEU A 38 0.33 3.09 1.86
CA LEU A 38 -0.10 1.71 1.70
C LEU A 38 -0.99 1.31 2.87
N GLY A 39 -2.25 1.05 2.60
CA GLY A 39 -3.26 0.77 3.60
C GLY A 39 -3.38 -0.70 3.98
N MET A 40 -4.34 -0.95 4.86
CA MET A 40 -4.70 -2.30 5.32
C MET A 40 -5.39 -3.16 4.25
N ASP A 41 -5.92 -2.53 3.22
CA ASP A 41 -6.48 -3.18 2.03
C ASP A 41 -5.43 -4.03 1.30
N PHE A 42 -4.20 -3.53 1.20
CA PHE A 42 -3.04 -4.27 0.72
C PHE A 42 -2.42 -5.13 1.83
N LEU A 43 -2.04 -4.52 2.96
CA LEU A 43 -1.28 -5.19 4.02
C LEU A 43 -2.03 -6.39 4.62
N GLY A 44 -3.36 -6.32 4.69
CA GLY A 44 -4.20 -7.41 5.20
C GLY A 44 -4.17 -8.69 4.36
N LYS A 45 -3.66 -8.65 3.13
CA LYS A 45 -3.44 -9.83 2.28
C LYS A 45 -2.28 -10.71 2.74
N PHE A 46 -1.45 -10.18 3.65
CA PHE A 46 -0.26 -10.84 4.15
C PHE A 46 -0.39 -11.13 5.66
N ARG A 47 0.43 -12.06 6.14
CA ARG A 47 0.89 -12.08 7.52
C ARG A 47 2.02 -11.06 7.62
N ILE A 48 1.90 -10.14 8.57
CA ILE A 48 2.81 -9.01 8.74
C ILE A 48 3.68 -9.28 9.97
N ASP A 49 4.99 -9.12 9.82
CA ASP A 49 5.92 -9.03 10.93
C ASP A 49 6.75 -7.74 10.77
N LEU A 50 6.88 -6.99 11.87
CA LEU A 50 7.54 -5.69 11.88
C LEU A 50 8.70 -5.73 12.88
N ASP A 51 9.92 -5.67 12.35
CA ASP A 51 11.12 -5.48 13.15
C ASP A 51 11.50 -3.99 13.10
N VAL A 52 11.08 -3.25 14.12
CA VAL A 52 11.31 -1.79 14.21
C VAL A 52 12.79 -1.47 14.42
N GLU A 53 13.55 -2.34 15.11
CA GLU A 53 14.97 -2.11 15.37
C GLU A 53 15.78 -2.18 14.09
N ARG A 54 15.40 -3.08 13.17
CA ARG A 54 16.04 -3.22 11.85
C ARG A 54 15.37 -2.39 10.77
N GLY A 55 14.19 -1.84 11.05
CA GLY A 55 13.37 -1.12 10.07
C GLY A 55 12.80 -2.05 9.00
N TRP A 56 12.51 -3.31 9.33
CA TRP A 56 12.03 -4.31 8.38
C TRP A 56 10.53 -4.53 8.51
N LEU A 57 9.86 -4.58 7.36
CA LEU A 57 8.50 -5.05 7.20
C LEU A 57 8.56 -6.36 6.41
N LEU A 58 8.26 -7.49 7.06
CA LEU A 58 8.13 -8.78 6.40
C LEU A 58 6.66 -9.02 6.05
N LEU A 59 6.43 -9.38 4.79
CA LEU A 59 5.12 -9.71 4.24
C LEU A 59 5.15 -11.15 3.73
N GLU A 60 4.37 -12.01 4.38
CA GLU A 60 4.21 -13.40 3.94
C GLU A 60 2.80 -13.61 3.39
N PRO A 61 2.65 -14.20 2.19
CA PRO A 61 1.33 -14.55 1.66
C PRO A 61 0.56 -15.44 2.63
N ARG A 62 -0.75 -15.19 2.76
CA ARG A 62 -1.66 -16.07 3.50
C ARG A 62 -2.00 -17.34 2.74
#